data_AF-A0A7S4MHL2-F1
#
_entry.id   AF-A0A7S4MHL2-F1
#
_cell.length_a   1.000
_cell.length_b   1.000
_cell.length_c   1.000
_cell.angle_alpha   90.00
_cell.angle_beta   90.00
_cell.angle_gamma   90.00
#
_symmetry.space_group_name_H-M   'P 1'
#
loop_
_entity.id
_entity.type
_entity.pdbx_description
1 polymer ?
#
loop_
_entity_poly.entity_id
_entity_poly.type
_entity_poly.pdbx_seq_one_letter_code
_entity_poly.pdbx_strand_id
1 'polypeptide(L)'
;GDTGCDCVSTAVRQGCKSVTNFNLSYQPPPQRDSAANPWPQWPKIFTVEYGHGEAAHKFGKEPRLYNIQTQEFVSDEKKQVTGIKTSSVVWTQRPGTVGRAGMDMKEK
;
A
#
# COMPACT_ATOMS: atom_id res chain seq x y z
N GLY A 1 -7.56 1.27 1.01
CA GLY A 1 -8.57 1.22 -0.06
C GLY A 1 -9.49 0.11 0.31
N ASP A 2 -10.80 0.34 0.24
CA ASP A 2 -11.82 -0.44 0.94
C ASP A 2 -11.69 -1.96 0.73
N THR A 3 -11.67 -2.42 -0.52
CA THR A 3 -11.51 -3.86 -0.84
C THR A 3 -10.21 -4.46 -0.28
N GLY A 4 -9.11 -3.70 -0.25
CA GLY A 4 -7.86 -4.15 0.35
C GLY A 4 -7.98 -4.29 1.88
N CYS A 5 -8.71 -3.37 2.50
CA CYS A 5 -9.02 -3.40 3.94
C CYS A 5 -9.89 -4.62 4.30
N ASP A 6 -10.90 -4.94 3.46
CA ASP A 6 -11.73 -6.14 3.61
C ASP A 6 -10.89 -7.42 3.57
N CYS A 7 -9.97 -7.51 2.60
CA CYS A 7 -9.08 -8.66 2.47
C CYS A 7 -8.15 -8.82 3.68
N VAL A 8 -7.60 -7.72 4.20
CA VAL A 8 -6.78 -7.73 5.42
C VAL A 8 -7.58 -8.24 6.61
N SER A 9 -8.78 -7.72 6.82
CA SER A 9 -9.67 -8.12 7.93
C SER A 9 -10.05 -9.59 7.84
N THR A 10 -10.38 -10.06 6.63
CA THR A 10 -10.74 -11.45 6.38
C THR A 10 -9.58 -12.39 6.70
N ALA A 11 -8.37 -12.09 6.21
CA ALA A 11 -7.19 -12.91 6.50
C ALA A 11 -6.86 -12.95 8.00
N VAL A 12 -6.97 -11.80 8.68
CA VAL A 12 -6.77 -11.69 10.14
C VAL A 12 -7.76 -12.58 10.91
N ARG A 13 -9.04 -12.52 10.56
CA ARG A 13 -10.12 -13.28 11.21
C ARG A 13 -10.08 -14.77 10.87
N GLN A 14 -9.59 -15.14 9.70
CA GLN A 14 -9.33 -16.53 9.30
C GLN A 14 -8.06 -17.12 9.93
N GLY A 15 -7.32 -16.37 10.74
CA GLY A 15 -6.19 -16.90 11.49
C GLY A 15 -4.87 -16.94 10.71
N CYS A 16 -4.67 -16.03 9.75
CA CYS A 16 -3.38 -15.95 9.05
C CYS A 16 -2.21 -15.77 10.03
N LYS A 17 -1.05 -16.34 9.69
CA LYS A 17 0.18 -16.22 10.49
C LYS A 17 0.74 -14.79 10.49
N SER A 18 0.55 -14.07 9.39
CA SER A 18 0.97 -12.68 9.19
C SER A 18 0.21 -12.09 8.01
N VAL A 19 0.08 -10.76 7.97
CA VAL A 19 -0.51 -10.03 6.83
C VAL A 19 0.38 -8.85 6.45
N THR A 20 0.53 -8.61 5.14
CA THR A 20 1.21 -7.44 4.58
C THR A 20 0.40 -6.93 3.40
N ASN A 21 0.10 -5.63 3.37
CA ASN A 21 -0.62 -4.97 2.29
C ASN A 21 0.35 -4.05 1.53
N PHE A 22 0.72 -4.41 0.30
CA PHE A 22 1.52 -3.52 -0.54
C PHE A 22 0.67 -2.41 -1.15
N ASN A 23 1.19 -1.19 -1.11
CA ASN A 23 0.58 -0.02 -1.71
C ASN A 23 1.58 0.61 -2.68
N LEU A 24 1.14 0.81 -3.92
CA LEU A 24 1.96 1.39 -4.97
C LEU A 24 2.25 2.89 -4.69
N SER A 25 1.32 3.58 -4.04
CA SER A 25 1.45 5.01 -3.76
C SER A 25 2.35 5.27 -2.55
N TYR A 26 2.83 6.51 -2.43
CA TYR A 26 3.48 6.99 -1.22
C TYR A 26 2.49 6.99 -0.05
N GLN A 27 3.03 6.91 1.17
CA GLN A 27 2.23 7.07 2.38
C GLN A 27 1.65 8.49 2.41
N PRO A 28 0.31 8.65 2.45
CA PRO A 28 -0.29 9.97 2.52
C PRO A 28 0.21 10.74 3.76
N PRO A 29 0.28 12.08 3.71
CA PRO A 29 0.71 12.88 4.85
C PRO A 29 -0.30 12.79 6.02
N PRO A 30 0.14 13.03 7.27
CA PRO A 30 -0.76 13.01 8.43
C PRO A 30 -1.74 14.20 8.46
N GLN A 31 -1.44 15.28 7.74
CA GLN A 31 -2.33 16.44 7.59
C GLN A 31 -2.53 16.82 6.13
N ARG A 32 -3.67 17.45 5.86
CA ARG A 32 -4.05 17.93 4.52
C ARG A 32 -3.16 19.11 4.13
N ASP A 33 -2.55 19.03 2.97
CA ASP A 33 -1.89 20.18 2.34
C ASP A 33 -2.93 21.07 1.67
N SER A 34 -3.17 22.26 2.23
CA SER A 34 -4.15 23.21 1.70
C SER A 34 -3.78 23.78 0.33
N ALA A 35 -2.51 23.82 -0.04
CA ALA A 35 -2.05 24.33 -1.34
C ALA A 35 -2.11 23.23 -2.41
N ALA A 36 -1.63 22.02 -2.09
CA ALA A 36 -1.57 20.91 -3.05
C ALA A 36 -2.88 20.08 -3.13
N ASN A 37 -3.72 20.13 -2.10
CA ASN A 37 -5.00 19.42 -2.03
C ASN A 37 -6.08 20.33 -1.39
N PRO A 38 -6.48 21.44 -2.05
CA PRO A 38 -7.45 22.40 -1.51
C PRO A 38 -8.87 21.85 -1.49
N TRP A 39 -9.73 22.40 -0.62
CA TRP A 39 -11.17 22.14 -0.67
C TRP A 39 -11.73 22.63 -2.02
N PRO A 40 -12.71 21.93 -2.64
CA PRO A 40 -13.52 20.81 -2.16
C PRO A 40 -12.98 19.41 -2.46
N GLN A 41 -11.70 19.26 -2.81
CA GLN A 41 -11.14 17.94 -3.09
C GLN A 41 -11.22 17.03 -1.85
N TRP A 42 -11.33 15.72 -2.05
CA TRP A 42 -11.16 14.77 -0.96
C TRP A 42 -9.77 14.89 -0.34
N PRO A 43 -9.66 14.86 1.00
CA PRO A 43 -8.41 15.01 1.70
C PRO A 43 -7.53 13.79 1.47
N LYS A 44 -6.33 14.01 0.95
CA LYS A 44 -5.29 12.99 0.78
C LYS A 44 -4.45 12.91 2.05
N ILE A 45 -5.04 12.34 3.10
CA ILE A 45 -4.39 12.19 4.41
C ILE A 45 -4.26 10.72 4.80
N PHE A 46 -3.33 10.44 5.70
CA PHE A 46 -3.16 9.09 6.23
C PHE A 46 -4.36 8.74 7.11
N THR A 47 -5.05 7.66 6.74
CA THR A 47 -6.17 7.12 7.50
C THR A 47 -5.91 5.66 7.86
N VAL A 48 -6.33 5.28 9.06
CA VAL A 48 -6.36 3.89 9.51
C VAL A 48 -7.80 3.41 9.36
N GLU A 49 -7.99 2.48 8.43
CA GLU A 49 -9.28 1.79 8.24
C GLU A 49 -9.38 0.58 9.20
N TYR A 50 -10.59 0.04 9.39
CA TYR A 50 -10.88 -0.99 10.40
C TYR A 50 -9.95 -2.21 10.31
N GLY A 51 -9.72 -2.75 9.10
CA GLY A 51 -8.85 -3.91 8.88
C GLY A 51 -7.38 -3.64 9.14
N HIS A 52 -6.91 -2.42 8.84
CA HIS A 52 -5.55 -2.01 9.20
C HIS A 52 -5.39 -1.96 10.72
N GLY A 53 -6.39 -1.43 11.43
CA GLY A 53 -6.43 -1.38 12.89
C GLY A 53 -6.46 -2.77 13.52
N GLU A 54 -7.31 -3.69 13.03
CA GLU A 54 -7.39 -5.07 13.51
C GLU A 54 -6.05 -5.81 13.33
N ALA A 55 -5.43 -5.70 12.16
CA ALA A 55 -4.14 -6.30 11.89
C ALA A 55 -3.04 -5.71 12.80
N ALA A 56 -3.02 -4.39 12.97
CA ALA A 56 -2.04 -3.73 13.82
C ALA A 56 -2.20 -4.11 15.29
N HIS A 57 -3.43 -4.26 15.78
CA HIS A 57 -3.71 -4.74 17.12
C HIS A 57 -3.24 -6.19 17.30
N LYS A 58 -3.56 -7.09 16.36
CA LYS A 58 -3.21 -8.52 16.45
C LYS A 58 -1.70 -8.78 16.34
N PHE A 59 -1.01 -8.07 15.45
CA PHE A 59 0.39 -8.35 15.12
C PHE A 59 1.39 -7.31 15.66
N GLY A 60 0.91 -6.26 16.35
CA GLY A 60 1.73 -5.21 16.95
C GLY A 60 2.40 -4.26 15.95
N LYS A 61 2.02 -4.28 14.67
CA LYS A 61 2.59 -3.43 13.62
C LYS A 61 1.60 -3.10 12.52
N GLU A 62 1.76 -1.93 11.91
CA GLU A 62 0.95 -1.52 10.78
C GLU A 62 1.17 -2.46 9.58
N PRO A 63 0.10 -2.98 8.94
CA PRO A 63 0.23 -4.01 7.90
C PRO A 63 0.63 -3.47 6.52
N ARG A 64 0.52 -2.17 6.25
CA ARG A 64 0.77 -1.59 4.93
C ARG A 64 2.24 -1.25 4.73
N LEU A 65 2.71 -1.51 3.52
CA LEU A 65 3.98 -1.02 3.01
C LEU A 65 3.71 -0.17 1.78
N TYR A 66 4.36 0.98 1.70
CA TYR A 66 4.15 1.97 0.64
C TYR A 66 5.29 1.94 -0.37
N ASN A 67 5.05 2.48 -1.56
CA ASN A 67 6.01 2.49 -2.65
C ASN A 67 6.48 1.10 -3.08
N ILE A 68 5.59 0.11 -3.03
CA ILE A 68 5.88 -1.27 -3.44
C ILE A 68 4.96 -1.64 -4.61
N GLN A 69 5.57 -2.12 -5.70
CA GLN A 69 4.85 -2.67 -6.84
C GLN A 69 5.02 -4.20 -6.88
N THR A 70 3.90 -4.91 -6.93
CA THR A 70 3.87 -6.35 -7.18
C THR A 70 4.24 -6.64 -8.64
N GLN A 71 5.18 -7.55 -8.86
CA GLN A 71 5.63 -7.97 -10.20
C GLN A 71 5.04 -9.33 -10.58
N GLU A 72 5.29 -10.35 -9.77
CA GLU A 72 4.81 -11.72 -10.05
C GLU A 72 4.67 -12.57 -8.79
N PHE A 73 3.84 -13.61 -8.86
CA PHE A 73 3.79 -14.67 -7.85
C PHE A 73 4.84 -15.73 -8.16
N VAL A 74 5.53 -16.17 -7.12
CA VAL A 74 6.48 -17.29 -7.20
C VAL A 74 5.76 -18.54 -6.73
N SER A 75 5.85 -19.62 -7.50
CA SER A 75 5.26 -20.92 -7.17
C SER A 75 6.31 -22.01 -7.10
N ASP A 76 6.04 -23.06 -6.33
CA ASP A 76 6.86 -24.27 -6.30
C ASP A 76 6.54 -25.21 -7.48
N GLU A 77 7.25 -26.36 -7.53
CA GLU A 77 7.04 -27.41 -8.53
C GLU A 77 5.61 -27.98 -8.52
N LYS A 78 4.90 -27.87 -7.39
CA LYS A 78 3.51 -28.32 -7.20
C LYS A 78 2.50 -27.21 -7.51
N LYS A 79 2.94 -26.09 -8.09
CA LYS A 79 2.14 -24.91 -8.42
C LYS A 79 1.46 -24.26 -7.20
N GLN A 80 2.03 -24.42 -6.01
CA GLN A 80 1.61 -23.70 -4.82
C GLN A 80 2.36 -22.37 -4.72
N VAL A 81 1.65 -21.28 -4.41
CA VAL A 81 2.28 -19.97 -4.26
C VAL A 81 3.16 -19.96 -3.01
N THR A 82 4.44 -19.69 -3.18
CA THR A 82 5.44 -19.65 -2.10
C THR A 82 5.96 -18.25 -1.83
N GLY A 83 5.75 -17.31 -2.75
CA GLY A 83 6.23 -15.94 -2.59
C GLY A 83 5.68 -14.96 -3.62
N ILE A 84 6.15 -13.73 -3.51
CA ILE A 84 5.80 -12.62 -4.37
C ILE A 84 7.06 -11.81 -4.67
N LYS A 85 7.34 -11.54 -5.94
CA LYS A 85 8.38 -10.59 -6.33
C LYS A 85 7.80 -9.18 -6.35
N THR A 86 8.56 -8.26 -5.80
CA THR A 86 8.16 -6.86 -5.71
C THR A 86 9.34 -5.96 -6.11
N SER A 87 9.03 -4.77 -6.60
CA SER A 87 10.01 -3.71 -6.81
C SER A 87 9.66 -2.50 -5.95
N SER A 88 10.70 -1.78 -5.53
CA SER A 88 10.51 -0.50 -4.85
C SER A 88 10.36 0.60 -5.88
N VAL A 89 9.44 1.52 -5.62
CA VAL A 89 9.13 2.59 -6.56
C VAL A 89 9.49 3.94 -5.97
N VAL A 90 10.06 4.82 -6.77
CA VAL A 90 10.32 6.21 -6.37
C VAL A 90 9.51 7.10 -7.28
N TRP A 91 8.67 7.93 -6.68
CA TRP A 91 7.86 8.90 -7.40
C TRP A 91 8.68 10.17 -7.61
N THR A 92 8.93 10.53 -8.88
CA THR A 92 9.63 11.75 -9.26
C THR A 92 8.67 12.69 -9.98
N GLN A 93 8.69 13.98 -9.66
CA GLN A 93 7.95 14.95 -10.45
C GLN A 93 8.72 15.24 -11.73
N ARG A 94 8.11 15.00 -12.88
CA ARG A 94 8.71 15.39 -14.16
C ARG A 94 8.48 16.90 -14.37
N PRO A 95 9.52 17.67 -14.74
CA PRO A 95 9.38 19.08 -15.05
C PRO A 95 8.27 19.31 -16.10
N GLY A 96 7.38 20.27 -15.83
CA GLY A 96 6.32 20.68 -16.78
C GLY A 96 5.04 19.84 -16.76
N THR A 97 4.91 18.85 -15.87
CA THR A 97 3.67 18.04 -15.76
C THR A 97 2.87 18.47 -14.54
N VAL A 98 1.71 19.12 -14.75
CA VAL A 98 0.71 19.35 -13.68
C VAL A 98 -0.13 18.08 -13.55
N GLY A 99 0.22 17.19 -12.62
CA GLY A 99 -0.50 15.92 -12.46
C GLY A 99 0.31 14.80 -11.80
N ARG A 100 -0.06 13.56 -12.13
CA ARG A 100 0.52 12.33 -11.55
C ARG A 100 2.05 12.35 -11.71
N ALA A 101 2.78 12.21 -10.60
CA ALA A 101 4.23 12.09 -10.61
C ALA A 101 4.68 10.95 -11.54
N GLY A 102 5.80 11.15 -12.23
CA GLY A 102 6.49 10.09 -12.95
C GLY A 102 6.93 9.00 -11.97
N MET A 103 6.84 7.75 -12.44
CA MET A 103 7.19 6.57 -11.64
C MET A 103 8.54 6.04 -12.12
N ASP A 104 9.56 6.12 -11.28
CA ASP A 104 10.86 5.52 -11.54
C ASP A 104 10.99 4.25 -10.71
N MET A 105 11.21 3.11 -11.39
CA MET A 105 11.37 1.82 -10.74
C MET A 105 12.82 1.64 -10.28
N LYS A 106 13.02 1.24 -9.01
CA LYS A 106 14.31 0.75 -8.53
C LYS A 106 14.15 -0.73 -8.20
N GLU A 107 14.90 -1.57 -8.91
CA GLU A 107 15.00 -2.99 -8.55
C GLU A 107 15.71 -3.11 -7.19
N LYS A 108 15.22 -4.03 -6.36
CA LYS A 108 15.86 -4.48 -5.13
C LYS A 108 15.94 -5.99 -5.16
#